data_AF-A0A3M7C5A8-F1
#
_entry.id   AF-A0A3M7C5A8-F1
#
_cell.length_a   1.000
_cell.length_b   1.000
_cell.length_c   1.000
_cell.angle_alpha   90.00
_cell.angle_beta   90.00
_cell.angle_gamma   90.00
#
_symmetry.space_group_name_H-M   'P 1'
#
loop_
_entity.id
_entity.type
_entity.pdbx_description
1 polymer ?
#
loop_
_entity_poly.entity_id
_entity_poly.type
_entity_poly.pdbx_seq_one_letter_code
_entity_poly.pdbx_strand_id
1 'polypeptide(L)'
;MKGKEPVVDLTNEPKDHLTSLPPELIHLICDYLFPEHYPDIAFHPYHTHYHTAKPHILENLAATCHTLHSSINTWALHFLRQHSQITKYRDLANPKKQQIRNFLRAPNNHHSNNNNSSTSNPSKPSNPKPPLSLLPWKDRHCIFCGKPTQRHAILISSFRCCSACDKKEWPEKITKTRAKTEYHLHEHHLIPPTPVFDPPDHDPSKGVQGRSKKDGQLSPPPRPIRYGSYISSNVATTMFLERDVRRLAEEVHGTGFGGWEGYKERRSAAAEERRKKRVA
;
A
#
# COMPACT_ATOMS: atom_id res chain seq x y z
N MET A 1 -41.61 -25.08 -17.23
CA MET A 1 -40.99 -24.67 -15.95
C MET A 1 -40.27 -23.35 -16.18
N LYS A 2 -40.88 -22.21 -15.82
CA LYS A 2 -40.24 -20.89 -15.92
C LYS A 2 -39.46 -20.64 -14.63
N GLY A 3 -38.14 -20.54 -14.74
CA GLY A 3 -37.26 -20.23 -13.62
C GLY A 3 -37.59 -18.86 -13.05
N LYS A 4 -37.79 -18.78 -11.74
CA LYS A 4 -37.86 -17.51 -11.01
C LYS A 4 -36.45 -16.92 -11.00
N GLU A 5 -36.26 -15.80 -11.67
CA GLU A 5 -35.11 -14.94 -11.41
C GLU A 5 -35.17 -14.44 -9.96
N PRO A 6 -34.02 -14.33 -9.26
CA PRO A 6 -34.01 -13.77 -7.92
C PRO A 6 -34.32 -12.27 -8.02
N VAL A 7 -35.53 -11.91 -7.62
CA VAL A 7 -35.93 -10.52 -7.42
C VAL A 7 -35.15 -10.00 -6.21
N VAL A 8 -34.13 -9.18 -6.46
CA VAL A 8 -33.47 -8.40 -5.41
C VAL A 8 -34.41 -7.26 -5.06
N ASP A 9 -35.14 -7.43 -3.97
CA ASP A 9 -35.96 -6.38 -3.38
C ASP A 9 -35.04 -5.30 -2.78
N LEU A 10 -34.78 -4.24 -3.56
CA LEU A 10 -34.06 -3.05 -3.12
C LEU A 10 -34.99 -2.24 -2.21
N THR A 11 -35.16 -2.72 -0.99
CA THR A 11 -35.84 -1.96 0.07
C THR A 11 -35.14 -0.60 0.24
N ASN A 12 -35.88 0.49 0.08
CA ASN A 12 -35.44 1.91 0.14
C ASN A 12 -34.88 2.39 1.51
N GLU A 13 -34.49 1.48 2.40
CA GLU A 13 -33.73 1.86 3.59
C GLU A 13 -32.24 1.79 3.29
N PRO A 14 -31.43 2.80 3.70
CA PRO A 14 -29.98 2.71 3.62
C PRO A 14 -29.51 1.61 4.57
N LYS A 15 -29.50 0.36 4.10
CA LYS A 15 -28.93 -0.77 4.83
C LYS A 15 -27.44 -0.52 4.95
N ASP A 16 -26.98 -0.38 6.19
CA ASP A 16 -25.56 -0.33 6.49
C ASP A 16 -24.96 -1.73 6.30
N HIS A 17 -24.60 -2.02 5.05
CA HIS A 17 -24.06 -3.30 4.66
C HIS A 17 -22.69 -3.57 5.28
N LEU A 18 -21.91 -2.52 5.56
CA LEU A 18 -20.53 -2.65 6.06
C LEU A 18 -20.50 -3.03 7.53
N THR A 19 -21.31 -2.39 8.38
CA THR A 19 -21.39 -2.75 9.81
C THR A 19 -22.16 -4.04 10.06
N SER A 20 -22.99 -4.48 9.10
CA SER A 20 -23.70 -5.75 9.16
C SER A 20 -22.81 -6.98 8.88
N LEU A 21 -21.56 -6.77 8.41
CA LEU A 21 -20.65 -7.87 8.12
C LEU A 21 -20.20 -8.58 9.41
N PRO A 22 -19.95 -9.90 9.34
CA PRO A 22 -19.26 -10.62 10.41
C PRO A 22 -17.90 -9.97 10.75
N PRO A 23 -17.48 -9.96 12.03
CA PRO A 23 -16.21 -9.37 12.45
C PRO A 23 -14.99 -9.87 11.67
N GLU A 24 -15.00 -11.13 11.25
CA GLU A 24 -13.92 -11.75 10.48
C GLU A 24 -13.74 -11.08 9.11
N LEU A 25 -14.84 -10.69 8.45
CA LEU A 25 -14.79 -9.98 7.18
C LEU A 25 -14.32 -8.53 7.39
N ILE A 26 -14.72 -7.89 8.48
CA ILE A 26 -14.22 -6.56 8.84
C ILE A 26 -12.71 -6.61 9.11
N HIS A 27 -12.23 -7.65 9.80
CA HIS A 27 -10.81 -7.86 10.04
C HIS A 27 -10.04 -8.06 8.73
N LEU A 28 -10.58 -8.83 7.78
CA LEU A 28 -9.98 -8.99 6.45
C LEU A 28 -9.90 -7.66 5.69
N ILE A 29 -10.95 -6.83 5.77
CA ILE A 29 -10.94 -5.47 5.23
C ILE A 29 -9.84 -4.65 5.92
N CYS A 30 -9.69 -4.75 7.24
CA CYS A 30 -8.64 -4.05 7.96
C CYS A 30 -7.23 -4.51 7.52
N ASP A 31 -7.01 -5.81 7.32
CA ASP A 31 -5.74 -6.34 6.81
C ASP A 31 -5.40 -5.80 5.41
N TYR A 32 -6.42 -5.59 4.57
CA TYR A 32 -6.24 -4.99 3.24
C TYR A 32 -5.98 -3.47 3.30
N LEU A 33 -6.64 -2.78 4.24
CA LEU A 33 -6.52 -1.33 4.43
C LEU A 33 -5.29 -0.92 5.25
N PHE A 34 -4.71 -1.83 6.04
CA PHE A 34 -3.54 -1.57 6.85
C PHE A 34 -2.28 -1.19 6.05
N PRO A 35 -1.94 -1.88 4.95
CA PRO A 35 -0.86 -1.46 4.06
C PRO A 35 -1.35 -0.34 3.11
N GLU A 36 -1.06 0.91 3.44
CA GLU A 36 -1.17 2.00 2.45
C GLU A 36 0.07 2.02 1.54
N HIS A 37 -0.07 2.51 0.31
CA HIS A 37 1.03 2.56 -0.62
C HIS A 37 1.01 3.83 -1.46
N TYR A 38 2.05 4.63 -1.24
CA TYR A 38 2.37 5.85 -1.98
C TYR A 38 3.67 5.60 -2.72
N PRO A 39 3.61 5.21 -4.01
CA PRO A 39 4.76 4.67 -4.72
C PRO A 39 5.87 5.71 -4.93
N ASP A 40 5.48 6.99 -5.01
CA ASP A 40 6.36 8.13 -5.27
C ASP A 40 6.73 8.91 -4.00
N ILE A 41 6.50 8.32 -2.82
CA ILE A 41 6.79 8.97 -1.54
C ILE A 41 8.25 9.44 -1.44
N ALA A 42 9.19 8.70 -2.05
CA ALA A 42 10.61 9.05 -2.02
C ALA A 42 10.93 10.37 -2.73
N PHE A 43 10.03 10.88 -3.56
CA PHE A 43 10.18 12.15 -4.27
C PHE A 43 9.48 13.32 -3.56
N HIS A 44 8.77 13.07 -2.46
CA HIS A 44 8.12 14.13 -1.71
C HIS A 44 9.09 14.85 -0.75
N PRO A 45 9.09 16.19 -0.71
CA PRO A 45 9.95 16.98 0.20
C PRO A 45 9.80 16.58 1.68
N TYR A 46 8.61 16.10 2.06
CA TYR A 46 8.26 15.69 3.42
C TYR A 46 8.08 14.18 3.59
N HIS A 47 8.80 13.36 2.80
CA HIS A 47 8.66 11.90 2.81
C HIS A 47 8.80 11.24 4.19
N THR A 48 9.53 11.85 5.13
CA THR A 48 9.67 11.38 6.52
C THR A 48 8.41 11.56 7.36
N HIS A 49 7.59 12.57 7.03
CA HIS A 49 6.40 13.01 7.78
C HIS A 49 5.09 12.80 7.02
N TYR A 50 5.14 12.23 5.82
CA TYR A 50 3.96 12.06 4.97
C TYR A 50 2.83 11.31 5.70
N HIS A 51 3.18 10.23 6.42
CA HIS A 51 2.23 9.45 7.23
C HIS A 51 1.74 10.17 8.50
N THR A 52 2.38 11.28 8.89
CA THR A 52 1.97 12.08 10.06
C THR A 52 1.03 13.23 9.71
N ALA A 53 1.01 13.66 8.43
CA ALA A 53 0.19 14.77 7.98
C ALA A 53 -1.25 14.38 7.66
N LYS A 54 -1.51 13.08 7.39
CA LYS A 54 -2.84 12.56 7.07
C LYS A 54 -3.20 11.41 8.01
N PRO A 55 -4.43 11.37 8.55
CA PRO A 55 -4.88 10.23 9.34
C PRO A 55 -4.90 8.96 8.49
N HIS A 56 -4.53 7.85 9.12
CA HIS A 56 -4.52 6.54 8.47
C HIS A 56 -5.94 6.15 8.03
N ILE A 57 -6.11 5.41 6.94
CA ILE A 57 -7.44 5.01 6.45
C ILE A 57 -8.28 4.28 7.49
N LEU A 58 -7.64 3.48 8.34
CA LEU A 58 -8.29 2.81 9.49
C LEU A 58 -8.76 3.80 10.57
N GLU A 59 -8.08 4.93 10.76
CA GLU A 59 -8.57 5.99 11.66
C GLU A 59 -9.80 6.67 11.07
N ASN A 60 -9.78 6.95 9.77
CA ASN A 60 -10.94 7.52 9.08
C ASN A 60 -12.14 6.57 9.15
N LEU A 61 -11.92 5.28 8.91
CA LEU A 61 -12.96 4.26 9.01
C LEU A 61 -13.50 4.13 10.45
N ALA A 62 -12.61 4.13 11.45
CA ALA A 62 -13.00 4.09 12.85
C ALA A 62 -13.79 5.34 13.30
N ALA A 63 -13.62 6.48 12.63
CA ALA A 63 -14.35 7.71 12.93
C ALA A 63 -15.79 7.72 12.38
N THR A 64 -16.15 6.79 11.49
CA THR A 64 -17.48 6.77 10.85
C THR A 64 -18.60 6.33 11.78
N CYS A 65 -18.40 5.28 12.59
CA CYS A 65 -19.39 4.81 13.56
C CYS A 65 -18.76 4.00 14.70
N HIS A 66 -19.50 3.85 15.81
CA HIS A 66 -19.02 3.13 17.00
C HIS A 66 -18.76 1.64 16.76
N THR A 67 -19.56 0.98 15.92
CA THR A 67 -19.40 -0.45 15.58
C THR A 67 -18.08 -0.71 14.85
N LEU A 68 -17.75 0.12 13.85
CA LEU A 68 -16.47 0.03 13.14
C LEU A 68 -15.32 0.42 14.06
N HIS A 69 -15.47 1.47 14.88
CA HIS A 69 -14.46 1.82 15.87
C HIS A 69 -14.11 0.63 16.78
N SER A 70 -15.11 -0.06 17.31
CA SER A 70 -14.90 -1.23 18.19
C SER A 70 -14.26 -2.40 17.44
N SER A 71 -14.73 -2.70 16.23
CA SER A 71 -14.21 -3.80 15.41
C SER A 71 -12.76 -3.58 15.00
N ILE A 72 -12.40 -2.37 14.55
CA ILE A 72 -11.02 -2.05 14.16
C ILE A 72 -10.08 -2.02 15.37
N ASN A 73 -10.54 -1.56 16.54
CA ASN A 73 -9.75 -1.66 17.78
C ASN A 73 -9.52 -3.13 18.19
N THR A 74 -10.53 -3.98 18.02
CA THR A 74 -10.44 -5.42 18.29
C THR A 74 -9.45 -6.08 17.34
N TRP A 75 -9.54 -5.78 16.03
CA TRP A 75 -8.57 -6.19 15.03
C TRP A 75 -7.14 -5.76 15.40
N ALA A 76 -6.93 -4.48 15.77
CA ALA A 76 -5.62 -3.97 16.15
C ALA A 76 -5.05 -4.69 17.39
N LEU A 77 -5.88 -4.99 18.38
CA LEU A 77 -5.51 -5.81 19.53
C LEU A 77 -5.10 -7.23 19.11
N HIS A 78 -5.88 -7.89 18.25
CA HIS A 78 -5.56 -9.21 17.71
C HIS A 78 -4.21 -9.20 16.98
N PHE A 79 -3.98 -8.21 16.11
CA PHE A 79 -2.72 -8.04 15.41
C PHE A 79 -1.55 -7.94 16.40
N LEU A 80 -1.68 -7.08 17.41
CA LEU A 80 -0.62 -6.86 18.40
C LEU A 80 -0.30 -8.10 19.24
N ARG A 81 -1.32 -8.89 19.61
CA ARG A 81 -1.18 -10.16 20.33
C ARG A 81 -0.52 -11.22 19.46
N GLN A 82 -1.01 -11.41 18.23
CA GLN A 82 -0.48 -12.37 17.27
C GLN A 82 1.00 -12.10 16.96
N HIS A 83 1.38 -10.81 16.88
CA HIS A 83 2.73 -10.37 16.59
C HIS A 83 3.52 -9.97 17.85
N SER A 84 3.11 -10.45 19.03
CA SER A 84 3.72 -10.09 20.33
C SER A 84 5.24 -10.33 20.39
N GLN A 85 5.75 -11.31 19.64
CA GLN A 85 7.19 -11.58 19.57
C GLN A 85 8.00 -10.40 19.00
N ILE A 86 7.43 -9.65 18.05
CA ILE A 86 8.09 -8.52 17.39
C ILE A 86 7.62 -7.17 17.95
N THR A 87 6.34 -7.04 18.31
CA THR A 87 5.77 -5.81 18.88
C THR A 87 6.15 -5.62 20.35
N LYS A 88 6.50 -6.71 21.03
CA LYS A 88 6.68 -6.79 22.50
C LYS A 88 5.41 -6.38 23.26
N TYR A 89 4.26 -6.46 22.60
CA TYR A 89 2.97 -6.14 23.18
C TYR A 89 2.64 -7.09 24.34
N ARG A 90 2.06 -6.53 25.41
CA ARG A 90 1.56 -7.25 26.58
C ARG A 90 0.24 -6.62 27.02
N ASP A 91 -0.69 -7.46 27.46
CA ASP A 91 -1.95 -6.99 28.02
C ASP A 91 -1.74 -6.30 29.37
N LEU A 92 -2.62 -5.35 29.67
CA LEU A 92 -2.63 -4.69 30.98
C LEU A 92 -3.16 -5.66 32.05
N ALA A 93 -2.58 -5.57 33.25
CA ALA A 93 -3.03 -6.35 34.39
C ALA A 93 -4.48 -6.05 34.81
N ASN A 94 -5.01 -4.87 34.48
CA ASN A 94 -6.39 -4.49 34.77
C ASN A 94 -7.28 -4.64 33.51
N PRO A 95 -8.23 -5.59 33.50
CA PRO A 95 -9.11 -5.83 32.35
C PRO A 95 -10.01 -4.65 31.98
N LYS A 96 -10.47 -3.86 32.95
CA LYS A 96 -11.32 -2.68 32.68
C LYS A 96 -10.52 -1.61 31.93
N LYS A 97 -9.27 -1.38 32.34
CA LYS A 97 -8.36 -0.46 31.63
C LYS A 97 -7.97 -0.98 30.25
N GLN A 98 -7.95 -2.29 30.07
CA GLN A 98 -7.69 -2.94 28.78
C GLN A 98 -8.85 -2.70 27.79
N GLN A 99 -10.10 -2.79 28.25
CA GLN A 99 -11.31 -2.66 27.40
C GLN A 99 -11.52 -1.24 26.87
N ILE A 100 -11.24 -0.21 27.68
CA ILE A 100 -11.46 1.20 27.29
C ILE A 100 -10.33 1.78 26.41
N ARG A 101 -9.38 0.94 26.00
CA ARG A 101 -8.16 1.40 25.35
C ARG A 101 -8.33 1.52 23.84
N ASN A 102 -7.76 2.60 23.29
CA ASN A 102 -7.55 2.71 21.86
C ASN A 102 -6.26 1.98 21.45
N PHE A 103 -6.39 0.92 20.65
CA PHE A 103 -5.26 0.11 20.17
C PHE A 103 -4.72 0.59 18.84
N LEU A 104 -5.45 1.44 18.11
CA LEU A 104 -4.94 2.11 16.91
C LEU A 104 -4.02 3.27 17.27
N ARG A 105 -4.50 4.15 18.17
CA ARG A 105 -3.84 5.41 18.52
C ARG A 105 -3.27 5.38 19.93
N ALA A 106 -2.18 6.12 20.16
CA ALA A 106 -1.74 6.41 21.53
C ALA A 106 -2.72 7.41 22.16
N PRO A 107 -2.95 7.36 23.50
CA PRO A 107 -3.67 8.43 24.17
C PRO A 107 -2.96 9.77 23.89
N ASN A 108 -3.74 10.80 23.55
CA ASN A 108 -3.22 12.15 23.38
C ASN A 108 -2.65 12.63 24.73
N ASN A 109 -1.32 12.67 24.85
CA ASN A 109 -0.66 13.39 25.94
C ASN A 109 -0.70 14.90 25.64
N HIS A 110 -1.90 15.47 25.52
CA HIS A 110 -2.07 16.92 25.57
C HIS A 110 -2.58 17.26 26.98
N HIS A 111 -1.80 18.11 27.66
CA HIS A 111 -1.89 18.55 29.06
C HIS A 111 -1.16 17.71 30.12
N SER A 112 0.16 17.90 30.18
CA SER A 112 0.83 18.13 31.47
C SER A 112 2.01 19.06 31.25
N ASN A 113 1.72 20.31 30.88
CA ASN A 113 2.66 21.40 31.10
C ASN A 113 2.48 21.83 32.56
N ASN A 114 3.05 21.07 33.49
CA ASN A 114 3.07 21.45 34.90
C ASN A 114 4.52 21.79 35.25
N ASN A 115 4.87 23.05 35.00
CA ASN A 115 5.94 23.70 35.72
C ASN A 115 5.47 23.85 37.17
N ASN A 116 5.90 22.95 38.04
CA ASN A 116 6.07 23.28 39.45
C ASN A 116 7.30 22.53 39.97
N SER A 117 8.29 23.32 40.36
CA SER A 117 9.44 22.88 41.14
C SER A 117 8.98 22.44 42.53
N SER A 118 9.53 21.34 43.03
CA SER A 118 10.19 21.24 44.35
C SER A 118 10.42 19.78 44.77
N THR A 119 11.71 19.47 44.98
CA THR A 119 12.28 18.56 46.00
C THR A 119 11.55 17.24 46.33
N SER A 120 12.12 16.10 45.90
CA SER A 120 12.56 14.99 46.79
C SER A 120 12.90 13.69 46.03
N ASN A 121 14.03 13.10 46.42
CA ASN A 121 14.48 11.68 46.30
C ASN A 121 14.70 11.03 44.91
N PRO A 122 15.86 10.38 44.68
CA PRO A 122 16.10 9.56 43.49
C PRO A 122 15.47 8.18 43.68
N SER A 123 14.15 8.11 43.58
CA SER A 123 13.45 6.83 43.44
C SER A 123 13.50 6.41 41.96
N LYS A 124 14.02 5.20 41.73
CA LYS A 124 14.20 4.56 40.42
C LYS A 124 13.00 4.81 39.49
N PRO A 125 13.19 5.28 38.24
CA PRO A 125 12.11 5.31 37.29
C PRO A 125 11.99 3.93 36.65
N SER A 126 11.35 2.97 37.34
CA SER A 126 10.68 1.91 36.60
C SER A 126 9.37 2.48 36.06
N ASN A 127 9.44 3.45 35.17
CA ASN A 127 8.26 3.88 34.42
C ASN A 127 7.89 2.69 33.53
N PRO A 128 6.78 1.97 33.79
CA PRO A 128 6.32 0.98 32.85
C PRO A 128 6.08 1.71 31.53
N LYS A 129 6.76 1.29 30.47
CA LYS A 129 6.59 1.88 29.14
C LYS A 129 5.08 1.92 28.85
N PRO A 130 4.56 3.05 28.34
CA PRO A 130 3.15 3.14 28.03
C PRO A 130 2.81 1.97 27.09
N PRO A 131 1.66 1.33 27.31
CA PRO A 131 1.33 0.13 26.58
C PRO A 131 1.18 0.49 25.09
N LEU A 132 1.52 -0.46 24.22
CA LEU A 132 1.84 -0.19 22.81
C LEU A 132 0.60 -0.10 21.92
N SER A 133 0.47 0.95 21.11
CA SER A 133 -0.59 1.12 20.10
C SER A 133 -0.04 0.89 18.69
N LEU A 134 -0.87 0.35 17.80
CA LEU A 134 -0.46 -0.20 16.51
C LEU A 134 0.10 0.85 15.55
N LEU A 135 -0.62 1.94 15.28
CA LEU A 135 -0.18 2.93 14.28
C LEU A 135 1.10 3.67 14.73
N PRO A 136 1.20 4.18 15.98
CA PRO A 136 2.46 4.76 16.45
C PRO A 136 3.64 3.77 16.44
N TRP A 137 3.38 2.48 16.66
CA TRP A 137 4.41 1.45 16.63
C TRP A 137 4.89 1.16 15.21
N LYS A 138 3.97 0.96 14.25
CA LYS A 138 4.29 0.64 12.85
C LYS A 138 5.12 1.75 12.20
N ASP A 139 4.93 2.99 12.64
CA ASP A 139 5.63 4.16 12.09
C ASP A 139 7.08 4.28 12.56
N ARG A 140 7.52 3.46 13.53
CA ARG A 140 8.87 3.50 14.12
C ARG A 140 9.64 2.18 14.02
N HIS A 141 8.96 1.06 13.76
CA HIS A 141 9.55 -0.27 13.81
C HIS A 141 9.30 -1.04 12.53
N CYS A 142 10.26 -1.86 12.14
CA CYS A 142 10.10 -2.80 11.04
C CYS A 142 8.88 -3.70 11.30
N ILE A 143 7.92 -3.70 10.38
CA ILE A 143 6.68 -4.48 10.54
C ILE A 143 6.93 -5.98 10.67
N PHE A 144 8.06 -6.49 10.14
CA PHE A 144 8.38 -7.92 10.12
C PHE A 144 9.28 -8.40 11.26
N CYS A 145 10.23 -7.58 11.72
CA CYS A 145 11.19 -7.99 12.76
C CYS A 145 11.14 -7.14 14.03
N GLY A 146 10.32 -6.09 14.06
CA GLY A 146 10.16 -5.21 15.22
C GLY A 146 11.36 -4.32 15.54
N LYS A 147 12.46 -4.39 14.77
CA LYS A 147 13.64 -3.52 14.97
C LYS A 147 13.30 -2.08 14.59
N PRO A 148 13.70 -1.07 15.37
CA PRO A 148 13.53 0.34 15.01
C PRO A 148 14.11 0.64 13.63
N THR A 149 13.37 1.36 12.80
CA THR A 149 13.86 1.75 11.47
C THR A 149 13.13 2.98 10.96
N GLN A 150 13.87 3.82 10.23
CA GLN A 150 13.33 4.95 9.48
C GLN A 150 13.12 4.59 7.99
N ARG A 151 13.53 3.38 7.56
CA ARG A 151 13.36 2.98 6.16
C ARG A 151 11.94 2.49 5.93
N HIS A 152 11.40 2.83 4.77
CA HIS A 152 10.13 2.28 4.30
C HIS A 152 10.37 1.05 3.43
N ALA A 153 9.43 0.11 3.43
CA ALA A 153 9.39 -0.95 2.43
C ALA A 153 9.18 -0.33 1.04
N ILE A 154 9.88 -0.85 0.04
CA ILE A 154 9.85 -0.26 -1.31
C ILE A 154 8.46 -0.40 -1.92
N LEU A 155 7.86 -1.59 -1.85
CA LEU A 155 6.58 -1.89 -2.48
C LEU A 155 5.36 -1.61 -1.60
N ILE A 156 5.54 -1.27 -0.32
CA ILE A 156 4.47 -0.91 0.62
C ILE A 156 4.98 0.21 1.52
N SER A 157 4.92 1.44 1.03
CA SER A 157 5.62 2.57 1.66
C SER A 157 5.03 3.02 2.98
N SER A 158 3.84 2.56 3.37
CA SER A 158 3.32 2.76 4.73
C SER A 158 4.01 1.93 5.80
N PHE A 159 4.70 0.85 5.41
CA PHE A 159 5.42 0.02 6.36
C PHE A 159 6.84 0.53 6.53
N ARG A 160 7.22 0.74 7.79
CA ARG A 160 8.62 0.75 8.15
C ARG A 160 9.17 -0.66 7.95
N CYS A 161 10.31 -0.77 7.28
CA CYS A 161 10.94 -2.05 6.97
C CYS A 161 12.46 -1.89 6.81
N CYS A 162 13.22 -2.76 7.47
CA CYS A 162 14.67 -2.81 7.29
C CYS A 162 15.05 -3.47 5.94
N SER A 163 16.30 -3.28 5.48
CA SER A 163 16.79 -3.87 4.21
C SER A 163 16.67 -5.39 4.18
N ALA A 164 17.03 -6.05 5.29
CA ALA A 164 17.02 -7.50 5.37
C ALA A 164 15.61 -8.06 5.19
N CYS A 165 14.62 -7.50 5.89
CA CYS A 165 13.22 -7.91 5.74
C CYS A 165 12.68 -7.52 4.36
N ASP A 166 12.97 -6.32 3.86
CA ASP A 166 12.50 -5.88 2.54
C ASP A 166 13.02 -6.79 1.41
N LYS A 167 14.25 -7.29 1.51
CA LYS A 167 14.81 -8.28 0.58
C LYS A 167 14.19 -9.67 0.77
N LYS A 168 13.90 -10.07 2.01
CA LYS A 168 13.31 -11.38 2.32
C LYS A 168 11.85 -11.50 1.86
N GLU A 169 11.04 -10.47 2.11
CA GLU A 169 9.60 -10.47 1.83
C GLU A 169 9.31 -10.23 0.34
N TRP A 170 10.19 -9.50 -0.35
CA TRP A 170 10.07 -9.26 -1.78
C TRP A 170 11.39 -9.58 -2.49
N PRO A 171 11.75 -10.86 -2.62
CA PRO A 171 13.04 -11.25 -3.22
C PRO A 171 13.09 -10.99 -4.72
N GLU A 172 11.96 -11.08 -5.41
CA GLU A 172 11.82 -10.95 -6.86
C GLU A 172 11.56 -9.51 -7.31
N LYS A 173 12.18 -8.51 -6.67
CA LYS A 173 12.06 -7.12 -7.10
C LYS A 173 13.01 -6.83 -8.24
N ILE A 174 12.50 -6.21 -9.29
CA ILE A 174 13.28 -5.80 -10.45
C ILE A 174 13.20 -4.31 -10.69
N THR A 175 14.27 -3.74 -11.23
CA THR A 175 14.31 -2.31 -11.56
C THR A 175 13.48 -2.03 -12.82
N LYS A 176 13.05 -0.78 -12.95
CA LYS A 176 12.42 -0.26 -14.18
C LYS A 176 13.25 -0.56 -15.43
N THR A 177 14.57 -0.39 -15.35
CA THR A 177 15.48 -0.70 -16.46
C THR A 177 15.37 -2.17 -16.84
N ARG A 178 15.45 -3.08 -15.85
CA ARG A 178 15.33 -4.53 -16.08
C ARG A 178 13.97 -4.90 -16.69
N ALA A 179 12.88 -4.30 -16.21
CA ALA A 179 11.55 -4.48 -16.77
C ALA A 179 11.47 -4.02 -18.25
N LYS A 180 12.07 -2.88 -18.60
CA LYS A 180 12.10 -2.38 -19.98
C LYS A 180 12.97 -3.26 -20.89
N THR A 181 14.12 -3.73 -20.41
CA THR A 181 15.09 -4.48 -21.21
C THR A 181 14.71 -5.94 -21.40
N GLU A 182 14.37 -6.64 -20.32
CA GLU A 182 14.08 -8.09 -20.34
C GLU A 182 12.64 -8.40 -20.73
N TYR A 183 11.69 -7.57 -20.29
CA TYR A 183 10.26 -7.78 -20.54
C TYR A 183 9.73 -6.93 -21.71
N HIS A 184 10.59 -6.12 -22.34
CA HIS A 184 10.26 -5.27 -23.48
C HIS A 184 9.03 -4.39 -23.25
N LEU A 185 8.83 -3.94 -22.01
CA LEU A 185 7.75 -3.04 -21.65
C LEU A 185 8.19 -1.59 -21.86
N HIS A 186 7.25 -0.77 -22.33
CA HIS A 186 7.47 0.67 -22.43
C HIS A 186 7.14 1.36 -21.11
N GLU A 187 7.63 2.59 -20.96
CA GLU A 187 7.42 3.43 -19.77
C GLU A 187 5.93 3.51 -19.39
N HIS A 188 5.07 3.79 -20.37
CA HIS A 188 3.63 3.97 -20.20
C HIS A 188 2.88 2.67 -19.85
N HIS A 189 3.49 1.49 -20.08
CA HIS A 189 2.95 0.22 -19.59
C HIS A 189 3.22 0.07 -18.08
N LEU A 190 4.41 0.48 -17.63
CA LEU A 190 4.88 0.27 -16.26
C LEU A 190 4.33 1.31 -15.28
N ILE A 191 4.25 2.56 -15.71
CA ILE A 191 3.73 3.68 -14.92
C ILE A 191 2.69 4.37 -15.81
N PRO A 192 1.40 4.07 -15.63
CA PRO A 192 0.35 4.76 -16.34
C PRO A 192 0.46 6.26 -16.07
N PRO A 193 0.32 7.13 -17.08
CA PRO A 193 0.21 8.56 -16.82
C PRO A 193 -0.95 8.77 -15.84
N THR A 194 -0.70 9.49 -14.75
CA THR A 194 -1.77 9.92 -13.85
C THR A 194 -2.84 10.59 -14.71
N PRO A 195 -4.11 10.15 -14.64
CA PRO A 195 -5.18 10.87 -15.30
C PRO A 195 -5.12 12.30 -14.76
N VAL A 196 -4.86 13.25 -15.65
CA VAL A 196 -5.00 14.65 -15.34
C VAL A 196 -6.49 14.83 -15.13
N PHE A 197 -6.94 14.81 -13.88
CA PHE A 197 -8.23 15.37 -13.55
C PHE A 197 -8.07 16.87 -13.71
N ASP A 198 -8.28 17.35 -14.92
CA ASP A 198 -8.48 18.77 -15.14
C ASP A 198 -9.60 19.23 -14.18
N PRO A 199 -9.42 20.33 -13.44
CA PRO A 199 -10.51 20.94 -12.69
C PRO A 199 -11.72 21.13 -13.62
N PRO A 200 -12.96 21.03 -13.11
CA PRO A 200 -14.17 21.17 -13.92
C PRO A 200 -14.41 22.65 -14.26
N ASP A 201 -13.50 23.26 -15.01
CA ASP A 201 -13.62 24.62 -15.54
C ASP A 201 -13.34 24.58 -17.05
N HIS A 202 -14.15 23.84 -17.80
CA HIS A 202 -14.27 24.07 -19.24
C HIS A 202 -15.68 23.78 -19.76
N ASP A 203 -16.41 24.89 -19.92
CA ASP A 203 -17.43 25.20 -20.93
C ASP A 203 -17.75 24.06 -21.94
N PRO A 204 -18.98 23.52 -21.96
CA PRO A 204 -19.43 22.47 -22.89
C PRO A 204 -19.38 22.84 -24.38
N SER A 205 -18.99 24.07 -24.73
CA SER A 205 -19.16 24.63 -26.06
C SER A 205 -17.91 24.59 -26.95
N LYS A 206 -16.76 24.13 -26.44
CA LYS A 206 -15.52 24.06 -27.24
C LYS A 206 -15.19 22.62 -27.64
N GLY A 207 -15.70 22.24 -28.82
CA GLY A 207 -15.34 21.00 -29.49
C GLY A 207 -13.83 20.89 -29.71
N VAL A 208 -13.21 19.93 -29.01
CA VAL A 208 -11.81 19.57 -29.25
C VAL A 208 -11.75 18.69 -30.50
N GLN A 209 -11.47 19.32 -31.63
CA GLN A 209 -10.87 18.65 -32.77
C GLN A 209 -9.48 18.13 -32.38
N GLY A 210 -9.21 16.86 -32.68
CA GLY A 210 -7.83 16.41 -32.89
C GLY A 210 -7.30 15.37 -31.91
N ARG A 211 -7.74 14.12 -32.06
CA ARG A 211 -6.79 12.98 -32.10
C ARG A 211 -7.41 11.84 -32.90
N SER A 212 -6.81 11.58 -34.05
CA SER A 212 -7.17 10.49 -34.96
C SER A 212 -7.25 9.17 -34.21
N LYS A 213 -8.46 8.59 -34.17
CA LYS A 213 -8.66 7.15 -34.02
C LYS A 213 -8.04 6.49 -35.25
N LYS A 214 -6.86 5.90 -35.09
CA LYS A 214 -6.40 4.82 -35.97
C LYS A 214 -6.76 3.51 -35.28
N ASP A 215 -7.82 2.91 -35.80
CA ASP A 215 -8.02 1.47 -36.02
C ASP A 215 -7.55 0.47 -34.96
N GLY A 216 -8.54 -0.21 -34.35
CA GLY A 216 -8.56 -1.68 -34.45
C GLY A 216 -7.96 -2.52 -33.33
N GLN A 217 -8.30 -2.27 -32.07
CA GLN A 217 -8.61 -3.29 -31.04
C GLN A 217 -8.78 -2.57 -29.70
N LEU A 218 -10.00 -2.62 -29.14
CA LEU A 218 -10.26 -2.18 -27.77
C LEU A 218 -9.75 -3.26 -26.81
N SER A 219 -8.44 -3.46 -26.76
CA SER A 219 -7.84 -4.17 -25.63
C SER A 219 -7.99 -3.24 -24.42
N PRO A 220 -8.62 -3.68 -23.32
CA PRO A 220 -8.71 -2.86 -22.12
C PRO A 220 -7.30 -2.44 -21.69
N PRO A 221 -7.12 -1.23 -21.15
CA PRO A 221 -5.82 -0.77 -20.70
C PRO A 221 -5.25 -1.80 -19.71
N PRO A 222 -3.95 -2.14 -19.84
CA PRO A 222 -3.32 -3.11 -18.96
C PRO A 222 -3.49 -2.68 -17.50
N ARG A 223 -3.65 -3.67 -16.62
CA ARG A 223 -3.92 -3.39 -15.20
C ARG A 223 -2.71 -2.67 -14.59
N PRO A 224 -2.91 -1.60 -13.78
CA PRO A 224 -1.82 -0.95 -13.08
C PRO A 224 -1.07 -1.96 -12.21
N ILE A 225 0.25 -2.03 -12.38
CA ILE A 225 1.11 -2.86 -11.54
C ILE A 225 1.65 -2.06 -10.36
N ARG A 226 1.85 -2.73 -9.23
CA ARG A 226 2.42 -2.11 -8.02
C ARG A 226 3.90 -1.79 -8.25
N TYR A 227 4.32 -0.60 -7.87
CA TYR A 227 5.71 -0.16 -7.99
C TYR A 227 6.14 0.67 -6.80
N GLY A 228 7.43 0.70 -6.50
CA GLY A 228 7.97 1.51 -5.42
C GLY A 228 9.18 2.29 -5.87
N SER A 229 9.28 3.55 -5.46
CA SER A 229 10.42 4.39 -5.75
C SER A 229 11.25 4.66 -4.50
N TYR A 230 12.57 4.70 -4.67
CA TYR A 230 13.52 5.10 -3.63
C TYR A 230 14.70 5.86 -4.23
N ILE A 231 15.39 6.65 -3.41
CA ILE A 231 16.62 7.36 -3.82
C ILE A 231 17.82 6.56 -3.34
N SER A 232 18.73 6.24 -4.26
CA SER A 232 20.04 5.64 -3.98
C SER A 232 21.10 6.45 -4.68
N SER A 233 22.11 6.92 -3.94
CA SER A 233 23.22 7.72 -4.51
C SER A 233 22.73 8.89 -5.36
N ASN A 234 21.71 9.62 -4.89
CA ASN A 234 21.03 10.73 -5.60
C ASN A 234 20.32 10.33 -6.90
N VAL A 235 20.14 9.03 -7.16
CA VAL A 235 19.42 8.51 -8.32
C VAL A 235 18.07 7.94 -7.88
N ALA A 236 17.00 8.45 -8.49
CA ALA A 236 15.66 7.90 -8.38
C ALA A 236 15.60 6.51 -9.01
N THR A 237 15.30 5.50 -8.20
CA THR A 237 15.18 4.11 -8.64
C THR A 237 13.76 3.62 -8.39
N THR A 238 13.10 3.15 -9.45
CA THR A 238 11.79 2.51 -9.37
C THR A 238 11.94 0.99 -9.49
N MET A 239 11.25 0.26 -8.60
CA MET A 239 11.21 -1.19 -8.58
C MET A 239 9.78 -1.72 -8.69
N PHE A 240 9.66 -2.93 -9.22
CA PHE A 240 8.43 -3.66 -9.43
C PHE A 240 8.60 -5.10 -8.94
N LEU A 241 7.50 -5.80 -8.68
CA LEU A 241 7.54 -7.26 -8.52
C LEU A 241 7.66 -7.91 -9.90
N GLU A 242 8.64 -8.80 -10.06
CA GLU A 242 8.88 -9.51 -11.32
C GLU A 242 7.65 -10.28 -11.79
N ARG A 243 6.93 -10.93 -10.87
CA ARG A 243 5.67 -11.62 -11.17
C ARG A 243 4.63 -10.71 -11.83
N ASP A 244 4.50 -9.48 -11.34
CA ASP A 244 3.51 -8.53 -11.85
C ASP A 244 3.96 -7.96 -13.20
N VAL A 245 5.27 -7.72 -13.37
CA VAL A 245 5.87 -7.33 -14.65
C VAL A 245 5.71 -8.43 -15.71
N ARG A 246 5.90 -9.70 -15.33
CA ARG A 246 5.71 -10.83 -16.23
C ARG A 246 4.27 -10.93 -16.72
N ARG A 247 3.31 -10.85 -15.80
CA ARG A 247 1.88 -10.84 -16.15
C ARG A 247 1.54 -9.69 -17.09
N LEU A 248 2.07 -8.50 -16.82
CA LEU A 248 1.88 -7.34 -17.69
C LEU A 248 2.51 -7.57 -19.09
N ALA A 249 3.67 -8.19 -19.17
CA ALA A 249 4.30 -8.53 -20.45
C ALA A 249 3.48 -9.56 -21.24
N GLU A 250 2.89 -10.53 -20.57
CA GLU A 250 1.93 -11.49 -21.18
C GLU A 250 0.68 -10.77 -21.70
N GLU A 251 0.12 -9.82 -20.95
CA GLU A 251 -1.04 -9.03 -21.38
C GLU A 251 -0.71 -8.16 -22.61
N VAL A 252 0.47 -7.54 -22.64
CA VAL A 252 0.87 -6.62 -23.71
C VAL A 252 1.32 -7.34 -24.99
N HIS A 253 2.10 -8.42 -24.85
CA HIS A 253 2.78 -9.08 -25.99
C HIS A 253 2.23 -10.48 -26.30
N GLY A 254 1.42 -11.07 -25.42
CA GLY A 254 0.96 -12.45 -25.50
C GLY A 254 -0.16 -12.73 -26.50
N THR A 255 -0.59 -11.72 -27.27
CA THR A 255 -1.71 -11.84 -28.23
C THR A 255 -1.34 -12.56 -29.54
N GLY A 256 -0.04 -12.85 -29.77
CA GLY A 256 0.45 -13.51 -30.98
C GLY A 256 0.72 -15.02 -30.85
N PHE A 257 1.05 -15.66 -31.98
CA PHE A 257 1.45 -17.08 -32.01
C PHE A 257 2.67 -17.33 -31.09
N GLY A 258 2.56 -18.35 -30.22
CA GLY A 258 3.56 -18.66 -29.19
C GLY A 258 3.51 -17.77 -27.93
N GLY A 259 2.55 -16.84 -27.83
CA GLY A 259 2.38 -15.97 -26.67
C GLY A 259 3.62 -15.14 -26.32
N TRP A 260 3.83 -14.89 -25.03
CA TRP A 260 4.98 -14.16 -24.50
C TRP A 260 6.33 -14.80 -24.89
N GLU A 261 6.45 -16.13 -24.79
CA GLU A 261 7.70 -16.84 -25.13
C GLU A 261 8.03 -16.74 -26.62
N GLY A 262 7.03 -16.90 -27.50
CA GLY A 262 7.22 -16.69 -28.94
C GLY A 262 7.62 -15.25 -29.29
N TYR A 263 7.10 -14.26 -28.56
CA TYR A 263 7.54 -12.87 -28.73
C TYR A 263 9.01 -12.68 -28.33
N LYS A 264 9.41 -13.26 -27.19
CA LYS A 264 10.79 -13.20 -26.70
C LYS A 264 11.78 -13.83 -27.68
N GLU A 265 11.45 -14.99 -28.24
CA GLU A 265 12.26 -15.70 -29.24
C GLU A 265 12.40 -14.90 -30.55
N ARG A 266 11.29 -14.33 -31.07
CA ARG A 266 11.36 -13.46 -32.26
C ARG A 266 12.25 -12.24 -32.03
N ARG A 267 12.23 -11.67 -30.83
CA ARG A 267 13.06 -10.52 -30.46
C ARG A 267 14.54 -10.86 -30.34
N SER A 268 14.88 -12.00 -29.74
CA SER A 268 16.28 -12.46 -29.65
C SER A 268 16.85 -12.77 -31.04
N ALA A 269 16.09 -13.47 -31.89
CA ALA A 269 16.48 -13.76 -33.27
C ALA A 269 16.73 -12.49 -34.08
N ALA A 270 15.83 -11.51 -34.02
CA ALA A 270 16.00 -10.23 -34.71
C ALA A 270 17.21 -9.42 -34.20
N ALA A 271 17.52 -9.51 -32.90
CA ALA A 271 18.70 -8.85 -32.33
C ALA A 271 20.01 -9.52 -32.80
N GLU A 272 20.04 -10.85 -32.86
CA GLU A 272 21.18 -11.60 -33.37
C GLU A 272 21.43 -11.32 -34.87
N GLU A 273 20.37 -11.26 -35.67
CA GLU A 273 20.46 -10.93 -37.09
C GLU A 273 21.04 -9.52 -37.31
N ARG A 274 20.60 -8.52 -36.52
CA ARG A 274 21.16 -7.16 -36.55
C ARG A 274 22.63 -7.13 -36.14
N ARG A 275 23.04 -7.99 -35.20
CA ARG A 275 24.45 -8.10 -34.80
C ARG A 275 25.29 -8.68 -35.94
N LYS A 276 24.81 -9.74 -36.60
CA LYS A 276 25.48 -10.34 -37.78
C LYS A 276 25.67 -9.32 -38.90
N LYS A 277 24.65 -8.52 -39.21
CA LYS A 277 24.70 -7.45 -40.24
C LYS A 277 25.62 -6.27 -39.93
N ARG A 278 26.04 -6.08 -38.67
CA ARG A 278 26.98 -5.01 -38.28
C ARG A 278 28.45 -5.46 -38.25
N VAL A 279 28.67 -6.77 -38.25
CA VAL A 279 30.00 -7.38 -38.19
C VAL A 279 30.47 -7.82 -39.57
N ALA A 280 29.53 -8.05 -40.50
CA ALA A 280 29.78 -8.15 -41.94
C ALA A 280 29.91 -6.76 -42.57
#